data_AF-A0A2S3U3E1-F1
#
_entry.id   AF-A0A2S3U3E1-F1
#
_cell.length_a   1.000
_cell.length_b   1.000
_cell.length_c   1.000
_cell.angle_alpha   90.00
_cell.angle_beta   90.00
_cell.angle_gamma   90.00
#
_symmetry.space_group_name_H-M   'P 1'
#
loop_
_entity.id
_entity.type
_entity.pdbx_description
1 polymer ?
#
loop_
_entity_poly.entity_id
_entity_poly.type
_entity_poly.pdbx_seq_one_letter_code
_entity_poly.pdbx_strand_id
1 'polypeptide(L)' 'MLKDDQIVWAIHQMEADIGPVGPSLDSRTPFQYLISVILSAQATDVSVNKVTPVLLRSIQNQRT' A
#
# COMPACT_ATOMS: atom_id res chain seq x y z
N MET A 1 20.34 -21.12 3.91
CA MET A 1 18.92 -20.79 3.71
C MET A 1 18.11 -21.49 4.77
N LEU A 2 16.95 -20.94 5.12
CA LEU A 2 15.96 -21.64 5.94
C LEU A 2 15.45 -22.86 5.17
N LYS A 3 15.03 -23.89 5.91
CA LYS A 3 14.27 -25.03 5.38
C LYS A 3 12.80 -24.66 5.22
N ASP A 4 12.07 -25.43 4.42
CA ASP A 4 10.65 -25.18 4.14
C ASP A 4 9.79 -25.14 5.41
N ASP A 5 10.03 -26.04 6.38
CA ASP A 5 9.36 -26.07 7.67
C ASP A 5 9.60 -24.80 8.50
N GLN A 6 10.83 -24.26 8.45
CA GLN A 6 11.19 -23.01 9.11
C GLN A 6 10.54 -21.79 8.46
N ILE A 7 10.39 -21.79 7.12
CA ILE A 7 9.70 -20.72 6.38
C ILE A 7 8.21 -20.71 6.74
N VAL A 8 7.57 -21.87 6.71
CA VAL A 8 6.15 -22.02 7.06
C VAL A 8 5.91 -21.59 8.51
N TRP A 9 6.78 -22.00 9.44
CA TRP A 9 6.69 -21.56 10.83
C TRP A 9 6.78 -20.04 10.95
N ALA A 10 7.73 -19.40 10.25
CA ALA A 10 7.90 -17.94 10.31
C ALA A 10 6.66 -17.19 9.78
N ILE A 11 6.03 -17.67 8.71
CA ILE A 11 4.78 -17.09 8.19
C ILE A 11 3.68 -17.13 9.24
N HIS A 12 3.49 -18.28 9.90
CA HIS A 12 2.49 -18.41 10.96
C HIS A 12 2.76 -17.53 12.18
N GLN A 13 4.04 -17.31 12.55
CA GLN A 13 4.37 -16.36 13.60
C GLN A 13 4.04 -14.92 13.20
N MET A 14 4.40 -14.49 11.98
CA MET A 14 4.07 -13.15 11.49
C MET A 14 2.55 -12.90 11.46
N GLU A 15 1.77 -13.90 11.04
CA GLU A 15 0.30 -13.82 11.02
C GLU A 15 -0.29 -13.72 12.45
N ALA A 16 0.25 -14.47 13.41
CA ALA A 16 -0.19 -14.42 14.81
C ALA A 16 0.17 -13.10 15.50
N ASP A 17 1.35 -12.54 15.23
CA ASP A 17 1.88 -11.35 15.90
C ASP A 17 1.29 -10.05 15.34
N ILE A 18 1.09 -9.97 14.03
CA ILE A 18 0.69 -8.74 13.31
C ILE A 18 -0.81 -8.76 12.98
N GLY A 19 -1.41 -9.94 12.91
CA GLY A 19 -2.82 -10.13 12.58
C GLY A 19 -3.11 -9.97 11.07
N PRO A 20 -4.40 -9.83 10.70
CA PRO A 20 -4.78 -9.62 9.32
C PRO A 20 -4.29 -8.25 8.83
N VAL A 21 -3.36 -8.25 7.88
CA VAL A 21 -2.80 -7.04 7.26
C VAL A 21 -3.62 -6.61 6.05
N GLY A 22 -3.93 -5.32 5.97
CA GLY A 22 -4.59 -4.70 4.82
C GLY A 22 -3.64 -3.76 4.04
N PRO A 23 -4.09 -3.22 2.90
CA PRO A 23 -3.35 -2.19 2.17
C PRO A 23 -3.15 -0.95 3.03
N SER A 24 -1.93 -0.41 3.03
CA SER A 24 -1.55 0.82 3.74
C SER A 24 -1.78 2.10 2.92
N LEU A 25 -1.82 1.98 1.59
CA LEU A 25 -2.09 3.07 0.66
C LEU A 25 -3.60 3.35 0.58
N ASP A 26 -3.98 4.60 0.83
CA ASP A 26 -5.38 5.05 0.76
C ASP A 26 -5.82 5.20 -0.70
N SER A 27 -6.83 4.42 -1.10
CA SER A 27 -7.39 4.49 -2.45
C SER A 27 -8.86 4.06 -2.48
N ARG A 28 -9.67 4.76 -3.29
CA ARG A 28 -11.12 4.48 -3.43
C ARG A 28 -11.46 3.70 -4.69
N THR A 29 -10.53 3.60 -5.64
CA THR A 29 -10.70 2.88 -6.91
C THR A 29 -9.39 2.21 -7.34
N PRO A 30 -9.43 1.15 -8.18
CA PRO A 30 -8.22 0.53 -8.71
C PRO A 30 -7.28 1.50 -9.43
N PHE A 31 -7.84 2.50 -10.13
CA PHE A 31 -7.03 3.54 -10.77
C PHE A 31 -6.29 4.42 -9.75
N GLN A 32 -6.97 4.87 -8.69
CA GLN A 32 -6.32 5.64 -7.62
C GLN A 32 -5.24 4.83 -6.91
N TYR A 33 -5.47 3.51 -6.73
CA TYR A 33 -4.49 2.61 -6.15
C TYR A 33 -3.25 2.47 -7.04
N LEU A 34 -3.42 2.28 -8.35
CA LEU A 34 -2.31 2.23 -9.30
C LEU A 34 -1.43 3.49 -9.22
N ILE A 35 -2.03 4.68 -9.18
CA ILE A 35 -1.28 5.93 -9.03
C ILE A 35 -0.53 5.98 -7.69
N SER A 36 -1.17 5.53 -6.62
CA SER A 36 -0.54 5.50 -5.29
C SER A 36 0.66 4.54 -5.24
N VAL A 37 0.58 3.39 -5.91
CA VAL A 37 1.68 2.42 -6.05
C VAL A 37 2.83 2.99 -6.88
N ILE A 38 2.55 3.75 -7.94
CA ILE A 38 3.61 4.42 -8.72
C ILE A 38 4.35 5.44 -7.84
N LEU A 39 3.61 6.21 -7.04
CA LEU A 39 4.18 7.23 -6.14
C LEU A 39 4.90 6.64 -4.93
N SER A 40 4.60 5.39 -4.54
CA SER A 40 5.25 4.74 -3.40
C SER A 40 6.68 4.29 -3.71
N ALA A 41 7.10 4.31 -4.99
CA ALA A 41 8.47 4.02 -5.36
C ALA A 41 9.45 4.93 -4.60
N GLN A 42 10.27 4.33 -3.74
CA GLN A 42 11.24 5.03 -2.88
C GLN A 42 10.61 6.11 -1.97
N ALA A 43 9.33 5.95 -1.61
CA ALA A 43 8.60 6.81 -0.68
C ALA A 43 7.93 5.98 0.42
N THR A 44 7.46 6.65 1.47
CA THR A 44 6.67 6.00 2.53
C THR A 44 5.19 6.10 2.22
N ASP A 45 4.40 5.10 2.60
CA ASP A 45 2.94 5.15 2.45
C ASP A 45 2.33 6.38 3.16
N VAL A 46 2.94 6.81 4.27
CA VAL A 46 2.58 8.05 4.97
C VAL A 46 2.78 9.27 4.08
N SER A 47 3.91 9.37 3.37
CA SER A 47 4.14 10.49 2.43
C SER A 47 3.23 10.42 1.21
N VAL A 48 2.92 9.23 0.70
CA VAL A 48 2.02 9.04 -0.45
C VAL A 48 0.59 9.45 -0.08
N ASN A 49 0.08 8.96 1.06
CA ASN A 49 -1.27 9.27 1.54
C ASN A 49 -1.47 10.76 1.85
N LYS A 50 -0.39 11.50 2.14
CA LYS A 50 -0.44 12.97 2.27
C LYS A 50 -0.67 13.68 0.94
N VAL A 51 -0.11 13.18 -0.16
CA VAL A 51 -0.10 13.88 -1.46
C VAL A 51 -1.20 13.42 -2.42
N THR A 52 -1.61 12.15 -2.36
CA THR A 52 -2.59 11.58 -3.30
C THR A 52 -3.95 12.28 -3.28
N PRO A 53 -4.52 12.76 -2.14
CA PRO A 53 -5.80 13.45 -2.16
C PRO A 53 -5.75 14.78 -2.95
N VAL A 54 -4.64 15.51 -2.86
CA VAL A 54 -4.45 16.79 -3.57
C VAL A 54 -4.27 16.55 -5.06
N LEU A 55 -3.41 15.59 -5.42
CA LEU A 55 -3.16 15.22 -6.82
C LEU A 55 -4.44 14.76 -7.52
N LEU A 56 -5.21 13.88 -6.90
CA LEU A 56 -6.42 13.32 -7.49
C LEU A 56 -7.54 14.37 -7.65
N ARG A 57 -7.68 15.30 -6.70
CA ARG A 57 -8.60 16.44 -6.85
C ARG A 57 -8.20 17.34 -8.03
N SER A 58 -6.91 17.61 -8.20
CA SER A 58 -6.42 18.43 -9.32
C SER A 58 -6.77 17.82 -10.67
N ILE A 59 -6.65 16.50 -10.83
CA ILE A 59 -6.95 15.79 -12.08
C ILE A 59 -8.47 15.80 -12.38
N GLN A 60 -9.32 15.71 -11.34
CA GLN A 60 -10.77 15.80 -11.51
C GLN A 60 -11.21 17.22 -11.93
N ASN A 61 -10.63 18.26 -11.34
CA ASN A 61 -10.97 19.66 -11.64
C ASN A 61 -10.54 20.10 -13.05
N GLN A 62 -9.58 19.41 -13.67
CA GLN A 62 -9.15 19.69 -15.05
C GLN A 62 -10.09 19.10 -16.12
N ARG A 63 -11.15 18.37 -15.71
CA ARG A 63 -12.14 17.79 -16.63
C ARG A 63 -13.44 18.63 -16.73
N THR A 64 -13.50 19.78 -16.06
CA THR A 64 -14.58 20.76 -16.08
C THR A 64 -14.05 22.10 -16.56
#